data_AF-T1DCA0-F1
#
_entry.id   AF-T1DCA0-F1
#
_cell.length_a   1.000
_cell.length_b   1.000
_cell.length_c   1.000
_cell.angle_alpha   90.00
_cell.angle_beta   90.00
_cell.angle_gamma   90.00
#
_symmetry.space_group_name_H-M   'P 1'
#
loop_
_entity.id
_entity.type
_entity.pdbx_description
1 polymer ?
#
loop_
_entity_poly.entity_id
_entity_poly.type
_entity_poly.pdbx_seq_one_letter_code
_entity_poly.pdbx_strand_id
1 'polypeptide(L)'
;PKDFKLKDMVYNAFTDGDYHGLKAFHYKSMFVGFMHFMDPYTYDVDRVERCDIHYAMPDGRVVPFCAFNVIPELYRDATQRKYSIPAKLYEERTGKVLKREKYYRDYTMEEKRKILKFYEDSIGRKLREDEIGLNLEETIPVISSSRPE
;
A
#
# COMPACT_ATOMS: atom_id res chain seq x y z
N PRO A 1 20.72 -5.38 18.34
CA PRO A 1 20.98 -3.98 18.78
C PRO A 1 21.03 -3.90 20.31
N LYS A 2 21.89 -3.06 20.89
CA LYS A 2 22.05 -2.97 22.36
C LYS A 2 20.75 -2.55 23.08
N ASP A 3 19.86 -1.84 22.39
CA ASP A 3 18.57 -1.37 22.93
C ASP A 3 17.37 -2.27 22.58
N PHE A 4 17.61 -3.41 21.92
CA PHE A 4 16.57 -4.38 21.57
C PHE A 4 16.45 -5.44 22.67
N LYS A 5 15.74 -5.08 23.74
CA LYS A 5 15.49 -5.93 24.91
C LYS A 5 14.40 -6.97 24.63
N LEU A 6 14.72 -7.93 23.76
CA LEU A 6 13.76 -8.94 23.27
C LEU A 6 13.10 -9.74 24.40
N LYS A 7 13.87 -10.13 25.42
CA LYS A 7 13.35 -10.90 26.57
C LYS A 7 12.25 -10.16 27.32
N ASP A 8 12.46 -8.88 27.60
CA ASP A 8 11.50 -8.04 28.32
C ASP A 8 10.24 -7.82 27.49
N MET A 9 10.38 -7.61 26.17
CA MET A 9 9.24 -7.43 25.26
C MET A 9 8.39 -8.69 25.13
N VAL A 10 9.04 -9.85 24.98
CA VAL A 10 8.36 -11.15 24.88
C VAL A 10 7.71 -11.49 26.22
N TYR A 11 8.41 -11.32 27.33
CA TYR A 11 7.85 -11.56 28.67
C TYR A 11 6.58 -10.74 28.90
N ASN A 12 6.64 -9.42 28.69
CA ASN A 12 5.48 -8.54 28.88
C ASN A 12 4.31 -8.87 27.94
N ALA A 13 4.60 -9.26 26.68
CA ALA A 13 3.56 -9.65 25.72
C ALA A 13 2.82 -10.94 26.15
N PHE A 14 3.52 -11.90 26.78
CA PHE A 14 2.93 -13.17 27.22
C PHE A 14 2.35 -13.13 28.63
N THR A 15 2.85 -12.29 29.54
CA THR A 15 2.34 -12.22 30.92
C THR A 15 1.17 -11.27 31.09
N ASP A 16 1.20 -10.10 30.43
CA ASP A 16 0.16 -9.08 30.63
C ASP A 16 -0.99 -9.22 29.62
N GLY A 17 -0.81 -10.02 28.56
CA GLY A 17 -1.76 -10.09 27.43
C GLY A 17 -2.04 -8.72 26.79
N ASP A 18 -1.19 -7.74 27.08
CA ASP A 18 -1.42 -6.33 26.81
C ASP A 18 -0.89 -5.98 25.41
N TYR A 19 -1.79 -5.42 24.60
CA TYR A 19 -1.51 -4.83 23.30
C TYR A 19 -0.31 -3.86 23.34
N HIS A 20 -0.04 -3.20 24.47
CA HIS A 20 1.12 -2.32 24.64
C HIS A 20 2.48 -3.04 24.61
N GLY A 21 2.59 -4.27 25.12
CA GLY A 21 3.82 -5.08 25.04
C GLY A 21 4.11 -5.50 23.60
N LEU A 22 3.08 -5.92 22.87
CA LEU A 22 3.15 -6.27 21.46
C LEU A 22 3.47 -5.05 20.58
N LYS A 23 2.92 -3.88 20.94
CA LYS A 23 3.19 -2.60 20.28
C LYS A 23 4.69 -2.27 20.34
N ALA A 24 5.33 -2.36 21.51
CA ALA A 24 6.75 -2.06 21.66
C ALA A 24 7.64 -3.00 20.82
N PHE A 25 7.26 -4.27 20.71
CA PHE A 25 7.91 -5.22 19.82
C PHE A 25 7.76 -4.80 18.35
N HIS A 26 6.54 -4.53 17.88
CA HIS A 26 6.27 -4.11 16.50
C HIS A 26 7.00 -2.82 16.09
N TYR A 27 7.10 -1.81 16.96
CA TYR A 27 7.84 -0.58 16.64
C TYR A 27 9.35 -0.75 16.56
N LYS A 28 9.92 -1.78 17.21
CA LYS A 28 11.36 -2.03 17.20
C LYS A 28 11.78 -3.22 16.33
N SER A 29 10.81 -3.90 15.70
CA SER A 29 11.04 -5.02 14.79
C SER A 29 10.62 -4.66 13.37
N MET A 30 11.42 -5.03 12.38
CA MET A 30 11.00 -4.99 10.98
C MET A 30 10.72 -6.42 10.53
N PHE A 31 9.47 -6.71 10.15
CA PHE A 31 9.13 -7.98 9.53
C PHE A 31 9.70 -8.02 8.12
N VAL A 32 10.47 -9.05 7.81
CA VAL A 32 11.00 -9.31 6.47
C VAL A 32 10.52 -10.67 6.04
N GLY A 33 9.45 -10.69 5.24
CA GLY A 33 8.91 -11.89 4.64
C GLY A 33 9.36 -12.04 3.20
N PHE A 34 9.76 -13.24 2.80
CA PHE A 34 10.01 -13.60 1.40
C PHE A 34 9.04 -14.71 1.01
N MET A 35 8.26 -14.47 -0.04
CA MET A 35 7.30 -15.44 -0.52
C MET A 35 7.19 -15.32 -2.04
N HIS A 36 7.14 -16.45 -2.75
CA HIS A 36 6.97 -16.45 -4.21
C HIS A 36 5.48 -16.25 -4.54
N PHE A 37 5.11 -15.39 -5.47
CA PHE A 37 3.69 -15.33 -5.85
C PHE A 37 3.27 -16.66 -6.50
N MET A 38 2.10 -17.18 -6.10
CA MET A 38 1.51 -18.37 -6.71
C MET A 38 0.74 -17.98 -7.96
N ASP A 39 0.67 -18.91 -8.90
CA ASP A 39 -0.14 -18.86 -10.11
C ASP A 39 -1.07 -20.11 -10.16
N PRO A 40 -1.96 -20.25 -11.16
CA PRO A 40 -2.86 -21.39 -11.24
C PRO A 40 -2.19 -22.77 -11.30
N TYR A 41 -0.92 -22.87 -11.71
CA TYR A 41 -0.15 -24.12 -11.80
C TYR A 41 0.67 -24.41 -10.54
N THR A 42 0.91 -23.40 -9.69
CA THR A 42 1.72 -23.49 -8.47
C THR A 42 0.89 -23.26 -7.19
N TYR A 43 -0.43 -23.31 -7.29
CA TYR A 43 -1.34 -23.01 -6.20
C TYR A 43 -1.31 -24.09 -5.11
N ASP A 44 -0.95 -23.68 -3.89
CA ASP A 44 -0.85 -24.53 -2.71
C ASP A 44 -1.77 -23.98 -1.60
N VAL A 45 -2.76 -24.79 -1.20
CA VAL A 45 -3.77 -24.41 -0.19
C VAL A 45 -3.15 -24.26 1.20
N ASP A 46 -2.24 -25.14 1.59
CA ASP A 46 -1.59 -25.09 2.92
C ASP A 46 -0.82 -23.78 3.08
N ARG A 47 -0.28 -23.28 1.97
CA ARG A 47 0.41 -22.00 1.91
C ARG A 47 -0.56 -20.82 1.94
N VAL A 48 -1.74 -20.93 1.33
CA VAL A 48 -2.78 -19.91 1.39
C VAL A 48 -3.32 -19.74 2.82
N GLU A 49 -3.47 -20.84 3.57
CA GLU A 49 -3.92 -20.81 4.97
C GLU A 49 -2.95 -20.07 5.91
N ARG A 50 -1.67 -19.96 5.52
CA ARG A 50 -0.60 -19.30 6.28
C ARG A 50 -0.12 -18.01 5.61
N CYS A 51 -0.94 -17.40 4.77
CA CYS A 51 -0.56 -16.18 4.05
C CYS A 51 -0.41 -15.01 5.03
N ASP A 52 0.60 -14.16 4.84
CA ASP A 52 0.76 -12.94 5.67
C ASP A 52 0.12 -11.70 5.04
N ILE A 53 -0.34 -11.80 3.78
CA ILE A 53 -0.90 -10.68 3.01
C ILE A 53 -2.36 -10.96 2.72
N HIS A 54 -3.24 -10.07 3.16
CA HIS A 54 -4.69 -10.24 3.02
C HIS A 54 -5.37 -8.98 2.49
N TYR A 55 -6.46 -9.18 1.76
CA TYR A 55 -7.39 -8.13 1.35
C TYR A 55 -8.63 -8.13 2.24
N ALA A 56 -8.90 -6.99 2.88
CA ALA A 56 -10.17 -6.75 3.53
C ALA A 56 -11.21 -6.35 2.46
N MET A 57 -12.28 -7.12 2.37
CA MET A 57 -13.31 -6.95 1.36
C MET A 57 -14.50 -6.14 1.92
N PRO A 58 -15.21 -5.37 1.07
CA PRO A 58 -16.35 -4.56 1.50
C PRO A 58 -17.57 -5.36 1.99
N ASP A 59 -17.58 -6.68 1.78
CA ASP A 59 -18.58 -7.60 2.36
C ASP A 59 -18.14 -8.24 3.69
N GLY A 60 -17.03 -7.76 4.28
CA GLY A 60 -16.52 -8.20 5.58
C GLY A 60 -15.59 -9.40 5.53
N ARG A 61 -15.36 -10.00 4.36
CA ARG A 61 -14.40 -11.11 4.21
C ARG A 61 -12.95 -10.61 4.28
N VAL A 62 -12.06 -11.45 4.80
CA VAL A 62 -10.60 -11.27 4.73
C VAL A 62 -10.05 -12.38 3.84
N VAL A 63 -9.49 -12.01 2.69
CA VAL A 63 -9.07 -12.97 1.65
C VAL A 63 -7.55 -12.95 1.48
N PRO A 64 -6.86 -14.11 1.57
CA PRO A 64 -5.43 -14.20 1.28
C PRO A 64 -5.07 -13.68 -0.12
N PHE A 65 -3.90 -13.06 -0.27
CA PHE A 65 -3.46 -12.45 -1.53
C PHE A 65 -3.49 -13.43 -2.71
N CYS A 66 -2.99 -14.65 -2.52
CA CYS A 66 -2.95 -15.63 -3.59
C CYS A 66 -4.34 -16.14 -3.97
N ALA A 67 -5.25 -16.34 -3.00
CA ALA A 67 -6.63 -16.69 -3.30
C ALA A 67 -7.33 -15.57 -4.11
N PHE A 68 -7.11 -14.32 -3.71
CA PHE A 68 -7.66 -13.14 -4.40
C PHE A 68 -7.18 -13.00 -5.85
N ASN A 69 -5.91 -13.31 -6.13
CA ASN A 69 -5.30 -13.13 -7.45
C ASN A 69 -5.39 -14.35 -8.37
N VAL A 70 -5.26 -15.56 -7.83
CA VAL A 70 -5.22 -16.81 -8.62
C VAL A 70 -6.63 -17.30 -8.94
N ILE A 71 -7.61 -17.04 -8.07
CA ILE A 71 -9.01 -17.42 -8.29
C ILE A 71 -9.90 -16.16 -8.25
N PRO A 72 -9.67 -15.21 -9.16
CA PRO A 72 -10.30 -13.89 -9.10
C PRO A 72 -11.82 -13.96 -9.26
N GLU A 73 -12.36 -14.94 -9.97
CA GLU A 73 -13.79 -15.08 -10.25
C GLU A 73 -14.59 -15.27 -8.96
N LEU A 74 -14.02 -16.00 -7.98
CA LEU A 74 -14.66 -16.29 -6.69
C LEU A 74 -14.50 -15.14 -5.68
N TYR A 75 -13.31 -14.55 -5.63
CA TYR A 75 -12.96 -13.65 -4.52
C TYR A 75 -12.96 -12.17 -4.91
N ARG A 76 -12.42 -11.84 -6.07
CA ARG A 76 -12.24 -10.45 -6.51
C ARG A 76 -13.40 -9.95 -7.35
N ASP A 77 -13.67 -10.62 -8.46
CA ASP A 77 -14.46 -10.08 -9.56
C ASP A 77 -15.94 -9.96 -9.19
N ALA A 78 -16.51 -10.95 -8.49
CA ALA A 78 -17.88 -10.87 -7.99
C ALA A 78 -18.08 -9.68 -7.03
N THR A 79 -17.12 -9.49 -6.11
CA THR A 79 -17.15 -8.41 -5.13
C THR A 79 -16.96 -7.05 -5.80
N GLN A 80 -15.95 -6.92 -6.66
CA GLN A 80 -15.72 -5.69 -7.40
C GLN A 80 -16.92 -5.34 -8.28
N ARG A 81 -17.54 -6.30 -8.97
CA ARG A 81 -18.74 -6.02 -9.77
C ARG A 81 -19.91 -5.52 -8.92
N LYS A 82 -20.09 -6.06 -7.71
CA LYS A 82 -21.16 -5.67 -6.79
C LYS A 82 -20.96 -4.27 -6.18
N TYR A 83 -19.72 -3.91 -5.84
CA TYR A 83 -19.42 -2.69 -5.09
C TYR A 83 -18.71 -1.59 -5.90
N SER A 84 -18.32 -1.85 -7.13
CA SER A 84 -17.70 -0.84 -8.00
C SER A 84 -18.72 0.16 -8.53
N ILE A 85 -18.21 1.34 -8.86
CA ILE A 85 -18.95 2.38 -9.56
C ILE A 85 -18.46 2.35 -11.02
N PRO A 86 -19.36 2.30 -12.02
CA PRO A 86 -18.96 2.41 -13.42
C PRO A 86 -18.15 3.68 -13.67
N ALA A 87 -17.09 3.59 -14.47
CA ALA A 87 -16.18 4.70 -14.73
C ALA A 87 -16.91 5.99 -15.12
N LYS A 88 -17.82 5.91 -16.09
CA LYS A 88 -18.62 7.06 -16.55
C LYS A 88 -19.40 7.74 -15.41
N LEU A 89 -20.05 6.94 -14.56
CA LEU A 89 -20.82 7.45 -13.42
C LEU A 89 -19.91 8.10 -12.37
N TYR A 90 -18.72 7.54 -12.14
CA TYR A 90 -17.73 8.14 -11.25
C TYR A 90 -17.25 9.50 -11.77
N GLU A 91 -16.94 9.59 -13.07
CA GLU A 91 -16.52 10.84 -13.71
C GLU A 91 -17.62 11.91 -13.65
N GLU A 92 -18.87 11.54 -13.94
CA GLU A 92 -20.04 12.43 -13.82
C GLU A 92 -20.26 12.93 -12.39
N ARG A 93 -20.13 12.05 -11.38
CA ARG A 93 -20.34 12.41 -9.96
C ARG A 93 -19.24 13.29 -9.40
N THR A 94 -17.99 13.10 -9.84
CA THR A 94 -16.82 13.76 -9.25
C THR A 94 -16.30 14.92 -10.10
N GLY A 95 -16.70 15.00 -11.37
CA GLY A 95 -16.14 15.92 -12.36
C GLY A 95 -14.70 15.56 -12.76
N LYS A 96 -14.16 14.43 -12.29
CA LYS A 96 -12.79 14.01 -12.55
C LYS A 96 -12.75 13.13 -13.78
N VAL A 97 -11.74 13.33 -14.63
CA VAL A 97 -11.47 12.46 -15.78
C VAL A 97 -10.47 11.39 -15.35
N LEU A 98 -10.91 10.12 -15.27
CA LEU A 98 -10.10 9.00 -14.77
C LEU A 98 -8.85 8.77 -15.60
N LYS A 99 -8.95 8.91 -16.94
CA LYS A 99 -7.78 8.84 -17.82
C LYS A 99 -6.76 9.92 -17.47
N ARG A 100 -7.22 11.13 -17.12
CA ARG A 100 -6.33 12.20 -16.70
C ARG A 100 -5.66 11.86 -15.37
N GLU A 101 -6.41 11.44 -14.35
CA GLU A 101 -5.85 11.09 -13.03
C GLU A 101 -4.90 9.89 -13.06
N LYS A 102 -5.14 8.91 -13.94
CA LYS A 102 -4.31 7.70 -14.05
C LYS A 102 -2.92 8.01 -14.61
N TYR A 103 -2.86 8.83 -15.65
CA TYR A 103 -1.62 9.04 -16.43
C TYR A 103 -0.92 10.35 -16.10
N TYR A 104 -1.64 11.37 -15.65
CA TYR A 104 -1.09 12.71 -15.44
C TYR A 104 -1.15 13.08 -13.97
N ARG A 105 -0.04 13.66 -13.51
CA ARG A 105 0.10 14.17 -12.14
C ARG A 105 0.40 15.66 -12.22
N ASP A 106 -0.66 16.44 -12.17
CA ASP A 106 -0.56 17.90 -12.09
C ASP A 106 -0.52 18.28 -10.61
N TYR A 107 0.64 18.76 -10.14
CA TYR A 107 0.79 19.29 -8.79
C TYR A 107 1.14 20.77 -8.84
N THR A 108 0.45 21.56 -8.03
CA THR A 108 0.83 22.94 -7.73
C THR A 108 2.15 22.98 -6.98
N MET A 109 2.86 24.12 -7.05
CA MET A 109 4.10 24.30 -6.27
C MET A 109 3.86 24.17 -4.76
N GLU A 110 2.67 24.52 -4.27
CA GLU A 110 2.31 24.34 -2.87
C GLU A 110 2.18 22.86 -2.51
N GLU A 111 1.52 22.05 -3.34
CA GLU A 111 1.41 20.59 -3.15
C GLU A 111 2.78 19.92 -3.21
N LYS A 112 3.62 20.28 -4.20
CA LYS A 112 5.00 19.78 -4.29
C LYS A 112 5.78 20.07 -3.00
N ARG A 113 5.69 21.29 -2.46
CA ARG A 113 6.33 21.67 -1.18
C ARG A 113 5.77 20.90 0.02
N LYS A 114 4.45 20.67 0.07
CA LYS A 114 3.81 19.86 1.13
C LYS A 114 4.29 18.40 1.10
N ILE A 115 4.37 17.81 -0.09
CA ILE A 115 4.86 16.44 -0.28
C ILE A 115 6.31 16.35 0.20
N LEU A 116 7.18 17.28 -0.22
CA LEU A 116 8.57 17.30 0.24
C LEU A 116 8.67 17.42 1.75
N LYS A 117 7.94 18.38 2.34
CA LYS A 117 7.92 18.57 3.79
C LYS A 117 7.53 17.28 4.52
N PHE A 118 6.49 16.58 4.05
CA PHE A 118 6.08 15.30 4.63
C PHE A 118 7.23 14.27 4.65
N TYR A 119 7.97 14.14 3.55
CA TYR A 119 9.11 13.22 3.51
C TYR A 119 10.27 13.68 4.39
N GLU A 120 10.59 14.97 4.40
CA GLU A 120 11.64 15.52 5.27
C GLU A 120 11.33 15.30 6.75
N ASP A 121 10.07 15.53 7.16
CA ASP A 121 9.59 15.28 8.51
C ASP A 121 9.64 13.78 8.86
N SER A 122 9.30 12.91 7.89
CA SER A 122 9.32 11.45 8.07
C SER A 122 10.73 10.86 8.15
N ILE A 123 11.67 11.41 7.37
CA ILE A 123 13.08 10.97 7.35
C ILE A 123 13.87 11.63 8.50
N GLY A 124 13.41 12.78 8.99
CA GLY A 124 14.07 13.56 10.04
C GLY A 124 15.24 14.40 9.54
N ARG A 125 15.30 14.69 8.24
CA ARG A 125 16.31 15.58 7.64
C ARG A 125 15.80 16.23 6.36
N LYS A 126 16.44 17.31 5.95
CA LYS A 126 16.22 17.93 4.64
C LYS A 126 16.67 17.01 3.51
N LEU A 127 15.86 16.96 2.45
CA LEU A 127 16.18 16.26 1.22
C LEU A 127 17.03 17.18 0.34
N ARG A 128 18.07 16.63 -0.27
CA ARG A 128 18.85 17.37 -1.26
C ARG A 128 18.23 17.23 -2.66
N GLU A 129 18.48 18.19 -3.53
CA GLU A 129 17.96 18.17 -4.91
C GLU A 129 18.42 16.93 -5.71
N ASP A 130 19.65 16.45 -5.48
CA ASP A 130 20.18 15.23 -6.09
C ASP A 130 19.40 13.96 -5.69
N GLU A 131 18.85 13.94 -4.47
CA GLU A 131 18.07 12.81 -3.95
C GLU A 131 16.64 12.79 -4.50
N ILE A 132 16.11 13.96 -4.84
CA ILE A 132 14.78 14.12 -5.41
C ILE A 132 14.80 13.77 -6.91
N GLY A 133 15.94 14.01 -7.58
CA GLY A 133 16.14 13.64 -8.98
C GLY A 133 15.28 14.43 -9.98
N LEU A 134 14.61 15.48 -9.52
CA LEU A 134 13.74 16.37 -10.30
C LEU A 134 13.81 17.78 -9.72
N ASN A 135 13.98 18.80 -10.58
CA ASN A 135 13.76 20.18 -10.18
C ASN A 135 12.25 20.39 -9.95
N LEU A 136 11.87 21.04 -8.84
CA LEU A 136 10.46 21.28 -8.52
C LEU A 136 9.74 22.17 -9.54
N GLU A 137 10.48 22.95 -10.31
CA GLU A 137 9.97 23.79 -11.39
C GLU A 137 9.75 23.01 -12.69
N GLU A 138 10.41 21.86 -12.85
CA GLU A 138 10.23 20.99 -14.00
C GLU A 138 8.90 20.25 -13.96
N THR A 139 8.37 19.97 -15.15
CA THR A 139 7.20 19.13 -15.32
C THR A 139 7.58 17.69 -15.01
N ILE A 140 6.77 17.00 -14.19
CA ILE A 140 7.02 15.60 -13.87
C ILE A 140 6.91 14.80 -15.18
N PRO A 141 7.94 14.05 -15.57
CA PRO A 141 7.91 13.30 -16.81
C PRO A 141 6.79 12.26 -16.76
N VAL A 142 5.89 12.34 -17.72
CA VAL A 142 4.84 11.33 -17.89
C VAL A 142 5.44 10.18 -18.66
N ILE A 143 5.29 8.95 -18.15
CA ILE A 143 5.59 7.73 -18.89
C ILE A 143 4.55 7.61 -20.01
N SER A 144 4.81 8.29 -21.12
CA SER A 144 4.11 8.30 -22.41
C SER A 144 2.65 7.80 -22.41
N SER A 145 1.72 8.74 -22.45
CA SER A 145 0.65 8.75 -23.44
C SER A 145 0.36 10.22 -23.76
N SER A 146 -0.10 10.54 -24.97
CA SER A 146 -0.44 11.91 -25.36
C SER A 146 -1.53 12.50 -24.46
N ARG A 147 -1.34 13.75 -23.98
CA ARG A 147 -2.33 14.48 -23.19
C ARG A 147 -3.66 14.45 -23.95
N PRO A 148 -4.73 13.80 -23.42
CA PRO A 148 -6.04 14.02 -23.99
C PRO A 148 -6.38 15.48 -23.73
N GLU A 149 -6.57 16.24 -24.80
CA GLU A 149 -7.20 17.56 -24.75
C GLU A 149 -8.54 17.49 -24.03
#